data_AF-A0AA40KVS7-F1
#
_entry.id   AF-A0AA40KVS7-F1
#
_cell.length_a   1.000
_cell.length_b   1.000
_cell.length_c   1.000
_cell.angle_alpha   90.00
_cell.angle_beta   90.00
_cell.angle_gamma   90.00
#
_symmetry.space_group_name_H-M   'P 1'
#
loop_
_entity.id
_entity.type
_entity.pdbx_description
1 polymer ?
#
loop_
_entity_poly.entity_id
_entity_poly.type
_entity_poly.pdbx_seq_one_letter_code
_entity_poly.pdbx_strand_id
1 'polypeptide(L)'
;MANLATIATIVLATCCVPRSSGIDPRGSIEDRLAAPVTTDEAIREIFRVISMETSSEKDDEQLVKLIKEEIVRTAHRVKTPSGSIEAAARRAQRLVTELTAAYTTAIYKSKSSEEAKVNFARFRNTVQKIVDFIKNGQFVV
;
A
#
# COMPACT_ATOMS: atom_id res chain seq x y z
N MET A 1 -17.56 -32.47 -12.76
CA MET A 1 -17.85 -31.74 -11.51
C MET A 1 -16.52 -31.23 -10.98
N ALA A 2 -16.21 -29.96 -10.75
CA ALA A 2 -16.99 -28.73 -10.74
C ALA A 2 -16.08 -27.53 -11.09
N ASN A 3 -16.68 -26.56 -11.80
CA ASN A 3 -16.45 -25.11 -11.82
C ASN A 3 -15.10 -24.53 -11.36
N LEU A 4 -14.28 -24.12 -12.33
CA LEU A 4 -13.12 -23.23 -12.14
C LEU A 4 -13.09 -22.05 -13.14
N ALA A 5 -14.22 -21.74 -13.78
CA ALA A 5 -14.27 -20.84 -14.94
C ALA A 5 -15.17 -19.60 -14.74
N THR A 6 -15.10 -18.90 -13.59
CA THR A 6 -16.02 -17.75 -13.36
C THR A 6 -15.39 -16.52 -12.71
N ILE A 7 -14.08 -16.32 -12.75
CA ILE A 7 -13.49 -15.05 -12.28
C ILE A 7 -12.42 -14.55 -13.26
N ALA A 8 -12.79 -14.39 -14.53
CA ALA A 8 -11.95 -13.77 -15.56
C ALA A 8 -12.75 -12.81 -16.46
N THR A 9 -13.82 -12.22 -15.94
CA THR A 9 -14.65 -11.28 -16.69
C THR A 9 -14.90 -10.07 -15.79
N ILE A 10 -14.21 -8.98 -16.10
CA ILE A 10 -14.50 -7.54 -15.88
C ILE A 10 -13.14 -6.82 -15.81
N VAL A 11 -12.43 -6.79 -16.94
CA VAL A 11 -11.38 -5.78 -17.22
C VAL A 11 -11.58 -5.35 -18.67
N LEU A 12 -12.70 -4.69 -18.95
CA LEU A 12 -12.90 -3.98 -20.20
C LEU A 12 -13.85 -2.81 -19.95
N ALA A 13 -13.50 -1.68 -20.58
CA ALA A 13 -14.22 -0.41 -20.64
C ALA A 13 -13.88 0.60 -19.52
N THR A 14 -12.90 1.47 -19.77
CA THR A 14 -13.18 2.79 -20.40
C THR A 14 -11.89 3.61 -20.53
N CYS A 15 -11.32 3.60 -21.75
CA CYS A 15 -10.49 4.69 -22.23
C CYS A 15 -11.43 5.81 -22.67
N CYS A 16 -11.35 6.99 -22.06
CA CYS A 16 -11.74 8.26 -22.66
C CYS A 16 -10.88 9.37 -22.04
N VAL A 17 -9.86 9.80 -22.79
CA VAL A 17 -9.13 11.05 -22.57
C VAL A 17 -9.92 12.17 -23.24
N PRO A 18 -10.03 13.35 -22.61
CA PRO A 18 -9.92 14.59 -23.36
C PRO A 18 -8.69 15.41 -22.92
N ARG A 19 -7.94 15.85 -23.92
CA ARG A 19 -6.89 16.88 -23.86
C ARG A 19 -7.51 18.28 -23.75
N SER A 20 -6.65 19.24 -23.36
CA SER A 20 -6.70 20.70 -23.61
C SER A 20 -7.27 21.53 -22.45
N SER A 21 -6.77 22.70 -22.05
CA SER A 21 -5.55 23.49 -22.29
C SER A 21 -5.53 24.60 -21.23
N GLY A 22 -4.34 25.07 -20.83
CA GLY A 22 -4.22 26.28 -20.00
C GLY A 22 -2.85 26.39 -19.33
N ILE A 23 -1.85 26.81 -20.09
CA ILE A 23 -0.62 27.37 -19.52
C ILE A 23 -0.91 28.85 -19.26
N ASP A 24 -0.85 29.25 -18.00
CA ASP A 24 -0.75 30.66 -17.60
C ASP A 24 0.71 30.92 -17.19
N PRO A 25 1.46 31.83 -17.84
CA PRO A 25 2.83 32.14 -17.47
C PRO A 25 2.84 33.35 -16.53
N ARG A 26 3.35 33.13 -15.31
CA ARG A 26 3.71 34.11 -14.26
C ARG A 26 2.66 34.33 -13.16
N GLY A 27 2.91 33.71 -12.02
CA GLY A 27 2.31 34.08 -10.75
C GLY A 27 2.82 33.20 -9.60
N SER A 28 3.75 33.75 -8.82
CA SER A 28 4.06 33.43 -7.42
C SER A 28 4.47 32.00 -7.05
N ILE A 29 5.73 31.85 -6.62
CA ILE A 29 6.16 30.77 -5.72
C ILE A 29 5.61 31.15 -4.34
N GLU A 30 4.34 30.88 -4.11
CA GLU A 30 3.76 30.93 -2.78
C GLU A 30 3.35 29.51 -2.38
N ASP A 31 4.20 28.98 -1.51
CA ASP A 31 3.85 28.07 -0.43
C ASP A 31 2.76 27.04 -0.78
N ARG A 32 3.19 25.91 -1.36
CA ARG A 32 2.46 24.66 -1.20
C ARG A 32 2.50 24.32 0.29
N LEU A 33 1.55 24.89 1.03
CA LEU A 33 1.02 24.30 2.24
C LEU A 33 0.59 22.89 1.86
N ALA A 34 1.50 21.94 2.07
CA ALA A 34 1.23 20.53 1.95
C ALA A 34 0.08 20.26 2.92
N ALA A 35 -1.10 19.99 2.35
CA ALA A 35 -2.20 19.44 3.10
C ALA A 35 -1.65 18.27 3.94
N PRO A 36 -2.12 18.09 5.20
CA PRO A 36 -1.64 17.01 6.03
C PRO A 36 -1.80 15.69 5.26
N VAL A 37 -0.67 15.10 4.86
CA VAL A 37 -0.65 13.85 4.10
C VAL A 37 -1.37 12.82 4.94
N THR A 38 -2.45 12.26 4.42
CA THR A 38 -3.20 11.22 5.13
C THR A 38 -2.31 9.98 5.26
N THR A 39 -2.48 9.19 6.33
CA THR A 39 -1.74 7.92 6.50
C THR A 39 -1.82 7.03 5.24
N ASP A 40 -2.97 7.03 4.56
CA ASP A 40 -3.20 6.25 3.34
C ASP A 40 -2.36 6.77 2.16
N GLU A 41 -2.23 8.08 2.00
CA GLU A 41 -1.33 8.68 0.99
C GLU A 41 0.14 8.42 1.32
N ALA A 42 0.54 8.50 2.59
CA ALA A 42 1.91 8.21 3.01
C ALA A 42 2.27 6.73 2.74
N ILE A 43 1.35 5.81 3.00
CA ILE A 43 1.52 4.38 2.65
C ILE A 43 1.68 4.20 1.14
N ARG A 44 0.78 4.79 0.35
CA ARG A 44 0.83 4.70 -1.12
C ARG A 44 2.13 5.26 -1.68
N GLU A 45 2.64 6.34 -1.10
CA GLU A 45 3.91 6.93 -1.49
C GLU A 45 5.08 5.98 -1.22
N ILE A 46 5.12 5.33 -0.05
CA ILE A 46 6.17 4.34 0.24
C ILE A 46 6.08 3.14 -0.72
N PHE A 47 4.89 2.65 -1.05
CA PHE A 47 4.73 1.61 -2.08
C PHE A 47 5.30 2.04 -3.44
N ARG A 48 5.05 3.29 -3.84
CA ARG A 48 5.61 3.87 -5.07
C ARG A 48 7.13 3.88 -5.01
N VAL A 49 7.72 4.37 -3.92
CA VAL A 49 9.17 4.41 -3.71
C VAL A 49 9.80 3.00 -3.73
N ILE A 50 9.16 2.00 -3.11
CA ILE A 50 9.58 0.59 -3.20
C ILE A 50 9.58 0.11 -4.65
N SER A 51 8.50 0.36 -5.39
CA SER A 51 8.37 -0.08 -6.80
C SER A 51 9.37 0.60 -7.77
N MET A 52 10.00 1.69 -7.33
CA MET A 52 11.03 2.44 -8.04
C MET A 52 12.45 2.04 -7.64
N GLU A 53 12.62 1.09 -6.73
CA GLU A 53 13.94 0.61 -6.25
C GLU A 53 14.77 1.70 -5.53
N THR A 54 14.11 2.78 -5.08
CA THR A 54 14.76 3.86 -4.33
C THR A 54 14.42 3.82 -2.83
N SER A 55 13.78 2.74 -2.36
CA SER A 55 13.43 2.57 -0.95
C SER A 55 14.59 2.01 -0.12
N SER A 56 14.59 2.36 1.15
CA SER A 56 15.54 1.92 2.18
C SER A 56 14.84 1.11 3.27
N GLU A 57 15.60 0.41 4.12
CA GLU A 57 15.04 -0.32 5.27
C GLU A 57 14.26 0.59 6.23
N LYS A 58 14.62 1.88 6.32
CA LYS A 58 13.87 2.87 7.11
C LYS A 58 12.47 3.10 6.57
N ASP A 59 12.31 3.08 5.24
CA ASP A 59 11.00 3.20 4.60
C ASP A 59 10.13 1.99 4.93
N ASP A 60 10.72 0.80 5.06
CA ASP A 60 9.99 -0.41 5.47
C ASP A 60 9.51 -0.32 6.92
N GLU A 61 10.37 0.18 7.82
CA GLU A 61 9.99 0.38 9.23
C GLU A 61 8.88 1.43 9.37
N GLN A 62 9.00 2.53 8.63
CA GLN A 62 7.97 3.56 8.57
C GLN A 62 6.66 3.00 7.99
N LEU A 63 6.75 2.19 6.94
CA LEU A 63 5.59 1.55 6.34
C LEU A 63 4.87 0.63 7.34
N VAL A 64 5.63 -0.20 8.07
CA VAL A 64 5.06 -1.07 9.11
C VAL A 64 4.31 -0.25 10.16
N LYS A 65 4.88 0.88 10.60
CA LYS A 65 4.22 1.78 11.56
C LYS A 65 2.91 2.33 10.99
N LEU A 66 2.94 2.89 9.78
CA LEU A 66 1.76 3.49 9.15
C LEU A 66 0.66 2.45 8.90
N ILE A 67 1.01 1.24 8.46
CA ILE A 67 0.05 0.14 8.24
C ILE A 67 -0.62 -0.25 9.57
N LYS A 68 0.12 -0.34 10.67
CA LYS A 68 -0.46 -0.64 11.99
C LYS A 68 -1.46 0.43 12.41
N GLU A 69 -1.08 1.69 12.29
CA GLU A 69 -1.95 2.84 12.60
C GLU A 69 -3.21 2.84 11.73
N GLU A 70 -3.08 2.53 10.43
CA GLU A 70 -4.18 2.44 9.49
C GLU A 70 -5.18 1.34 9.87
N ILE A 71 -4.68 0.17 10.26
CA ILE A 71 -5.50 -0.98 10.67
C ILE A 71 -6.26 -0.64 11.95
N VAL A 72 -5.59 -0.08 12.97
CA VAL A 72 -6.22 0.33 14.24
C VAL A 72 -7.27 1.42 14.00
N ARG A 73 -6.94 2.42 13.18
CA ARG A 73 -7.91 3.48 12.82
C ARG A 73 -9.12 2.91 12.11
N THR A 74 -8.92 1.92 11.24
CA THR A 74 -10.03 1.25 10.54
C THR A 74 -10.91 0.47 11.51
N ALA A 75 -10.31 -0.29 12.43
CA ALA A 75 -11.03 -0.98 13.49
C ALA A 75 -11.89 -0.02 14.33
N HIS A 76 -11.32 1.09 14.80
CA HIS A 76 -12.02 2.04 15.68
C HIS A 76 -13.21 2.77 15.02
N ARG A 77 -13.25 2.83 13.68
CA ARG A 77 -14.39 3.44 12.97
C ARG A 77 -15.65 2.57 13.00
N VAL A 78 -15.54 1.30 13.35
CA VAL A 78 -16.66 0.36 13.40
C VAL A 78 -17.08 0.14 14.85
N LYS A 79 -18.36 0.37 15.14
CA LYS A 79 -18.90 0.37 16.51
C LYS A 79 -19.12 -1.02 17.11
N THR A 80 -19.12 -2.07 16.28
CA THR A 80 -19.34 -3.45 16.73
C THR A 80 -18.00 -4.20 16.79
N PRO A 81 -17.75 -5.02 17.83
CA PRO A 81 -16.50 -5.78 17.94
C PRO A 81 -16.21 -6.67 16.73
N SER A 82 -17.22 -7.41 16.24
CA SER A 82 -17.08 -8.28 15.08
C SER A 82 -16.80 -7.50 13.79
N GLY A 83 -17.51 -6.39 13.57
CA GLY A 83 -17.32 -5.54 12.41
C GLY A 83 -15.96 -4.82 12.42
N SER A 84 -15.46 -4.47 13.61
CA SER A 84 -14.14 -3.87 13.81
C SER A 84 -13.02 -4.81 13.37
N ILE A 85 -13.09 -6.08 13.82
CA ILE A 85 -12.13 -7.13 13.44
C ILE A 85 -12.20 -7.39 11.93
N GLU A 86 -13.40 -7.52 11.36
CA GLU A 86 -13.57 -7.76 9.93
C GLU A 86 -12.99 -6.60 9.09
N ALA A 87 -13.28 -5.35 9.48
CA ALA A 87 -12.79 -4.18 8.77
C ALA A 87 -11.26 -4.08 8.84
N ALA A 88 -10.66 -4.31 10.01
CA ALA A 88 -9.22 -4.38 10.19
C ALA A 88 -8.58 -5.47 9.33
N ALA A 89 -9.13 -6.69 9.33
CA ALA A 89 -8.63 -7.81 8.53
C ALA A 89 -8.70 -7.51 7.03
N ARG A 90 -9.82 -6.99 6.54
CA ARG A 90 -9.98 -6.60 5.13
C ARG A 90 -9.00 -5.50 4.73
N ARG A 91 -8.76 -4.52 5.61
CA ARG A 91 -7.80 -3.45 5.35
C ARG A 91 -6.37 -3.97 5.30
N ALA A 92 -5.99 -4.81 6.26
CA ALA A 92 -4.70 -5.47 6.28
C ALA A 92 -4.44 -6.29 5.01
N GLN A 93 -5.43 -7.09 4.56
CA GLN A 93 -5.32 -7.88 3.34
C GLN A 93 -5.05 -7.01 2.11
N ARG A 94 -5.76 -5.88 1.96
CA ARG A 94 -5.52 -4.93 0.86
C ARG A 94 -4.10 -4.37 0.91
N LEU A 95 -3.66 -3.92 2.08
CA LEU A 95 -2.33 -3.33 2.28
C LEU A 95 -1.20 -4.34 1.99
N VAL A 96 -1.35 -5.59 2.44
CA VAL A 96 -0.39 -6.67 2.13
C VAL A 96 -0.38 -7.00 0.64
N THR A 97 -1.53 -6.93 -0.04
CA THR A 97 -1.60 -7.13 -1.50
C THR A 97 -0.85 -6.05 -2.27
N GLU A 98 -1.05 -4.78 -1.90
CA GLU A 98 -0.34 -3.65 -2.50
C GLU A 98 1.18 -3.71 -2.23
N LEU A 99 1.57 -4.06 -0.99
CA LEU A 99 2.96 -4.30 -0.63
C LEU A 99 3.60 -5.40 -1.47
N THR A 100 2.87 -6.51 -1.66
CA THR A 100 3.32 -7.63 -2.49
C THR A 100 3.54 -7.18 -3.93
N ALA A 101 2.63 -6.39 -4.49
CA ALA A 101 2.78 -5.85 -5.85
C ALA A 101 4.01 -4.92 -5.97
N ALA A 102 4.22 -4.03 -4.99
CA ALA A 102 5.36 -3.12 -4.98
C ALA A 102 6.70 -3.87 -4.93
N TYR A 103 6.83 -4.83 -4.01
CA TYR A 103 8.06 -5.63 -3.89
C TYR A 103 8.27 -6.59 -5.05
N THR A 104 7.20 -7.19 -5.59
CA THR A 104 7.29 -8.02 -6.79
C THR A 104 7.86 -7.20 -7.95
N THR A 105 7.37 -5.96 -8.12
CA THR A 105 7.90 -5.03 -9.13
C THR A 105 9.39 -4.74 -8.91
N ALA A 106 9.80 -4.44 -7.68
CA ALA A 106 11.21 -4.19 -7.34
C ALA A 106 12.10 -5.43 -7.60
N ILE A 107 11.64 -6.62 -7.23
CA ILE A 107 12.38 -7.88 -7.46
C ILE A 107 12.57 -8.14 -8.96
N TYR A 108 11.53 -7.92 -9.78
CA TYR A 108 11.63 -8.14 -11.23
C TYR A 108 12.46 -7.08 -11.96
N LYS A 109 12.59 -5.88 -11.40
CA LYS A 109 13.43 -4.81 -11.97
C LYS A 109 14.91 -4.91 -11.54
N SER A 110 15.18 -5.69 -10.48
CA SER A 110 16.52 -5.84 -9.92
C SER A 110 17.53 -6.28 -11.00
N LYS A 111 18.69 -5.62 -11.03
CA LYS A 111 19.71 -5.80 -12.07
C LYS A 111 20.63 -6.99 -11.81
N SER A 112 20.56 -7.54 -10.60
CA SER A 112 21.36 -8.68 -10.15
C SER A 112 20.56 -9.61 -9.25
N SER A 113 21.05 -10.85 -9.12
CA SER A 113 20.43 -11.83 -8.24
C SER A 113 20.55 -11.44 -6.76
N GLU A 114 21.63 -10.74 -6.41
CA GLU A 114 21.94 -10.23 -5.08
C GLU A 114 20.94 -9.15 -4.67
N GLU A 115 20.67 -8.20 -5.57
CA GLU A 115 19.66 -7.16 -5.36
C GLU A 115 18.25 -7.75 -5.22
N ALA A 116 17.89 -8.72 -6.08
CA ALA A 116 16.62 -9.43 -5.98
C ALA A 116 16.46 -10.18 -4.64
N LYS A 117 17.52 -10.83 -4.16
CA LYS A 117 17.54 -11.51 -2.84
C LYS A 117 17.36 -10.52 -1.70
N VAL A 118 18.00 -9.36 -1.76
CA VAL A 118 17.85 -8.28 -0.75
C VAL A 118 16.40 -7.79 -0.73
N ASN A 119 15.82 -7.47 -1.89
CA ASN A 119 14.43 -7.03 -1.99
C ASN A 119 13.45 -8.10 -1.48
N PHE A 120 13.70 -9.38 -1.79
CA PHE A 120 12.90 -10.49 -1.28
C PHE A 120 13.01 -10.65 0.25
N ALA A 121 14.20 -10.49 0.82
CA ALA A 121 14.40 -10.54 2.27
C ALA A 121 13.67 -9.38 2.98
N ARG A 122 13.75 -8.17 2.42
CA ARG A 122 13.03 -6.99 2.92
C ARG A 122 11.52 -7.18 2.85
N PHE A 123 10.99 -7.68 1.73
CA PHE A 123 9.59 -8.06 1.58
C PHE A 123 9.14 -9.02 2.69
N ARG A 124 9.84 -10.15 2.85
CA ARG A 124 9.51 -11.17 3.84
C ARG A 124 9.50 -10.60 5.26
N ASN A 125 10.53 -9.84 5.62
CA ASN A 125 10.64 -9.24 6.96
C ASN A 125 9.51 -8.23 7.22
N THR A 126 9.17 -7.42 6.23
CA THR A 126 8.09 -6.41 6.32
C THR A 126 6.73 -7.07 6.48
N VAL A 127 6.41 -8.06 5.64
CA VAL A 127 5.16 -8.83 5.74
C VAL A 127 5.06 -9.54 7.08
N GLN A 128 6.14 -10.17 7.56
CA GLN A 128 6.15 -10.85 8.84
C GLN A 128 5.78 -9.91 9.99
N LYS A 129 6.40 -8.72 10.05
CA LYS A 129 6.09 -7.69 11.06
C LYS A 129 4.61 -7.24 11.04
N ILE A 130 4.00 -7.18 9.85
CA ILE A 130 2.57 -6.85 9.69
C ILE A 130 1.69 -8.01 10.15
N VAL A 131 2.00 -9.24 9.72
CA VAL A 131 1.25 -10.45 10.07
C VAL A 131 1.30 -10.71 11.57
N ASP A 132 2.44 -10.55 12.23
CA ASP A 132 2.58 -10.74 13.68
C ASP A 132 1.72 -9.76 14.46
N PHE A 133 1.69 -8.50 14.02
CA PHE A 133 0.76 -7.52 14.59
C PHE A 133 -0.70 -7.94 14.41
N ILE A 134 -1.06 -8.44 13.24
CA ILE A 134 -2.45 -8.86 12.97
C ILE A 134 -2.84 -10.06 13.84
N LYS A 135 -1.95 -11.04 13.99
CA LYS A 135 -2.18 -12.24 14.81
C LYS A 135 -2.40 -11.89 16.28
N ASN A 136 -1.74 -10.86 16.79
CA ASN A 136 -1.89 -10.43 18.18
C ASN A 136 -3.29 -9.83 18.47
N GLY A 137 -4.06 -9.46 17.45
CA GLY A 137 -5.46 -9.04 17.63
C GLY A 137 -5.65 -7.70 18.37
N GLN A 138 -4.56 -6.97 18.64
CA GLN A 138 -4.55 -5.72 19.42
C GLN A 138 -5.06 -4.52 18.60
N PHE A 139 -6.26 -4.64 18.02
CA PHE A 139 -6.92 -3.57 17.26
C PHE A 139 -8.14 -2.99 17.96
N VAL A 140 -8.58 -3.65 19.04
CA VAL A 140 -9.79 -3.32 19.80
C VAL A 140 -9.36 -3.16 21.25
N VAL A 141 -9.55 -1.96 21.81
CA VAL A 141 -9.42 -1.70 23.25
C VAL A 141 -10.75 -2.00 23.92
#